data_AF-A0A4R9KB00-F1
#
_entry.id   AF-A0A4R9KB00-F1
#
_cell.length_a   1.000
_cell.length_b   1.000
_cell.length_c   1.000
_cell.angle_alpha   90.00
_cell.angle_beta   90.00
_cell.angle_gamma   90.00
#
_symmetry.space_group_name_H-M   'P 1'
#
loop_
_entity.id
_entity.type
_entity.pdbx_description
1 polymer ?
#
loop_
_entity_poly.entity_id
_entity_poly.type
_entity_poly.pdbx_seq_one_letter_code
_entity_poly.pdbx_strand_id
1 'polypeptide(L)'
;MKVSFSIMAFLIFLGNIGFILDSTVFNHILLENPHTAPTVLVFFVFSLLLFGLQFPTYFRTYPILAVCVSLLLGSGSTLLLIDWSLSTEMNPYASRVLLEYFYPGFYGISYCLLLLVVSMKLKHSFPAISNYIFSAYLCVSLSFLLTTMLILQSSLIPSFIKYYLHFFLFNDISFILCFIAFLFHYSFTQDYLTHPISFLFERQKKIFEAFSDVSHKGSRELKEKLWRLYDNRNWKSFMDSFWYQILVDETLDNALEHGGKRGDDTITVHVYESKRFIDFYVIDRGKGFNPRLVPNPVSVERKHVASGRGIHILRKIFIVRWNFLGNEINIRIDKLKGGEWSISPIEDQ
;
A
#
# COMPACT_ATOMS: atom_id res chain seq x y z
N MET A 1 2.17 4.89 -8.82
CA MET A 1 2.38 4.47 -7.41
C MET A 1 2.42 2.95 -7.22
N LYS A 2 1.38 2.18 -7.61
CA LYS A 2 1.34 0.69 -7.48
C LYS A 2 2.55 -0.01 -8.12
N VAL A 3 2.93 0.42 -9.32
CA VAL A 3 4.07 -0.13 -10.09
C VAL A 3 5.42 0.08 -9.40
N SER A 4 5.59 1.19 -8.67
CA SER A 4 6.87 1.59 -8.11
C SER A 4 7.32 0.69 -6.94
N PHE A 5 6.39 0.29 -6.07
CA PHE A 5 6.68 -0.57 -4.93
C PHE A 5 6.91 -2.04 -5.35
N SER A 6 6.14 -2.54 -6.31
CA SER A 6 6.32 -3.89 -6.83
C SER A 6 7.63 -4.05 -7.60
N ILE A 7 8.02 -3.03 -8.39
CA ILE A 7 9.34 -3.02 -9.06
C ILE A 7 10.47 -2.98 -8.03
N MET A 8 10.35 -2.14 -6.99
CA MET A 8 11.34 -2.09 -5.92
C MET A 8 11.45 -3.45 -5.20
N ALA A 9 10.32 -4.06 -4.79
CA ALA A 9 10.31 -5.38 -4.16
C ALA A 9 10.92 -6.47 -5.05
N PHE A 10 10.65 -6.43 -6.36
CA PHE A 10 11.25 -7.35 -7.33
C PHE A 10 12.77 -7.16 -7.44
N LEU A 11 13.26 -5.92 -7.48
CA LEU A 11 14.70 -5.62 -7.52
C LEU A 11 15.41 -6.05 -6.23
N ILE A 12 14.76 -5.89 -5.07
CA ILE A 12 15.25 -6.39 -3.78
C ILE A 12 15.39 -7.91 -3.81
N PHE A 13 14.34 -8.60 -4.26
CA PHE A 13 14.34 -10.05 -4.37
C PHE A 13 15.42 -10.58 -5.33
N LEU A 14 15.62 -9.92 -6.48
CA LEU A 14 16.63 -10.31 -7.47
C LEU A 14 18.06 -10.17 -6.91
N GLY A 15 18.33 -9.10 -6.16
CA GLY A 15 19.63 -8.88 -5.50
C GLY A 15 19.94 -9.96 -4.46
N ASN A 16 18.94 -10.34 -3.68
CA ASN A 16 19.09 -11.34 -2.61
C ASN A 16 19.31 -12.75 -3.17
N ILE A 17 18.67 -13.09 -4.29
CA ILE A 17 18.93 -14.35 -5.01
C ILE A 17 20.38 -14.43 -5.50
N GLY A 18 20.96 -13.32 -5.96
CA GLY A 18 22.34 -13.29 -6.45
C GLY A 18 23.35 -13.75 -5.39
N PHE A 19 23.22 -13.26 -4.16
CA PHE A 19 24.08 -13.65 -3.04
C PHE A 19 23.83 -15.08 -2.55
N ILE A 20 22.57 -15.53 -2.56
CA ILE A 20 22.22 -16.92 -2.21
C ILE A 20 22.81 -17.88 -3.25
N LEU A 21 22.69 -17.58 -4.54
CA LEU A 21 23.30 -18.36 -5.62
C LEU A 21 24.83 -18.39 -5.54
N ASP A 22 25.48 -17.26 -5.24
CA ASP A 22 26.94 -17.24 -5.07
C ASP A 22 27.40 -18.12 -3.89
N SER A 23 26.66 -18.07 -2.78
CA SER A 23 26.98 -18.85 -1.58
C SER A 23 26.71 -20.36 -1.71
N THR A 24 25.87 -20.80 -2.64
CA THR A 24 25.40 -22.19 -2.75
C THR A 24 25.83 -22.90 -4.04
N VAL A 25 25.95 -22.16 -5.14
CA VAL A 25 26.22 -22.71 -6.48
C VAL A 25 27.60 -22.30 -6.99
N PHE A 26 28.03 -21.06 -6.74
CA PHE A 26 29.31 -20.54 -7.26
C PHE A 26 30.46 -20.58 -6.25
N ASN A 27 30.32 -21.30 -5.14
CA ASN A 27 31.38 -21.48 -4.13
C ASN A 27 32.05 -20.16 -3.69
N HIS A 28 31.28 -19.10 -3.49
CA HIS A 28 31.76 -17.81 -2.98
C HIS A 28 32.69 -17.01 -3.92
N ILE A 29 32.61 -17.17 -5.24
CA ILE A 29 33.43 -16.39 -6.19
C ILE A 29 33.22 -14.88 -6.01
N LEU A 30 31.98 -14.41 -5.82
CA LEU A 30 31.70 -12.99 -5.60
C LEU A 30 32.03 -12.55 -4.16
N LEU A 31 31.88 -13.48 -3.21
CA LEU A 31 32.10 -13.30 -1.78
C LEU A 31 33.55 -13.54 -1.34
N GLU A 32 34.48 -13.83 -2.25
CA GLU A 32 35.89 -14.08 -1.92
C GLU A 32 36.54 -12.85 -1.28
N ASN A 33 36.21 -11.65 -1.78
CA ASN A 33 36.57 -10.40 -1.13
C ASN A 33 35.51 -10.03 -0.08
N PRO A 34 35.90 -9.90 1.21
CA PRO A 34 34.96 -9.61 2.30
C PRO A 34 34.25 -8.26 2.19
N HIS A 35 34.76 -7.33 1.39
CA HIS A 35 34.20 -5.98 1.19
C HIS A 35 33.15 -5.88 0.09
N THR A 36 33.06 -6.88 -0.78
CA THR A 36 32.12 -6.87 -1.93
C THR A 36 30.66 -6.79 -1.47
N ALA A 37 30.26 -7.66 -0.54
CA ALA A 37 28.89 -7.70 -0.03
C ALA A 37 28.48 -6.41 0.69
N PRO A 38 29.29 -5.86 1.62
CA PRO A 38 29.05 -4.54 2.19
C PRO A 38 28.89 -3.44 1.15
N THR A 39 29.83 -3.32 0.21
CA THR A 39 29.79 -2.27 -0.81
C THR A 39 28.48 -2.29 -1.61
N VAL A 40 28.06 -3.46 -2.08
CA VAL A 40 26.78 -3.63 -2.79
C VAL A 40 25.59 -3.24 -1.91
N LEU A 41 25.65 -3.56 -0.62
CA LEU A 41 24.57 -3.26 0.32
C LEU A 41 24.41 -1.75 0.57
N VAL A 42 25.49 -0.96 0.53
CA VAL A 42 25.40 0.51 0.61
C VAL A 42 24.62 1.09 -0.57
N PHE A 43 24.92 0.65 -1.80
CA PHE A 43 24.18 1.10 -3.00
C PHE A 43 22.71 0.70 -2.97
N PHE A 44 22.43 -0.47 -2.41
CA PHE A 44 21.08 -0.96 -2.21
C PHE A 44 20.29 -0.08 -1.22
N VAL A 45 20.88 0.26 -0.07
CA VAL A 45 20.31 1.20 0.90
C VAL A 45 20.03 2.56 0.26
N PHE A 46 20.94 3.07 -0.57
CA PHE A 46 20.76 4.34 -1.27
C PHE A 46 19.53 4.31 -2.17
N SER A 47 19.39 3.26 -2.96
CA SER A 47 18.26 3.07 -3.88
C SER A 47 16.93 3.05 -3.12
N LEU A 48 16.87 2.34 -1.99
CA LEU A 48 15.67 2.25 -1.15
C LEU A 48 15.29 3.61 -0.53
N LEU A 49 16.27 4.34 0.00
CA LEU A 49 16.03 5.65 0.63
C LEU A 49 15.61 6.71 -0.38
N LEU A 50 16.29 6.79 -1.53
CA LEU A 50 15.93 7.72 -2.60
C LEU A 50 14.53 7.43 -3.13
N PHE A 51 14.18 6.16 -3.32
CA PHE A 51 12.82 5.76 -3.67
C PHE A 51 11.81 6.14 -2.58
N GLY A 52 12.17 5.93 -1.32
CA GLY A 52 11.38 6.36 -0.16
C GLY A 52 11.04 7.86 -0.19
N LEU A 53 11.99 8.68 -0.66
CA LEU A 53 11.89 10.14 -0.75
C LEU A 53 11.12 10.69 -1.97
N GLN A 54 10.81 9.89 -3.00
CA GLN A 54 10.12 10.33 -4.24
C GLN A 54 8.63 10.72 -4.05
N PHE A 55 8.30 11.57 -3.08
CA PHE A 55 6.97 12.19 -2.95
C PHE A 55 7.00 13.70 -3.17
N PRO A 56 6.07 14.26 -3.97
CA PRO A 56 6.06 15.69 -4.34
C PRO A 56 5.96 16.72 -3.19
N THR A 57 5.92 16.30 -1.93
CA THR A 57 5.75 17.17 -0.75
C THR A 57 6.56 16.71 0.47
N TYR A 58 7.40 15.69 0.32
CA TYR A 58 8.11 15.09 1.44
C TYR A 58 9.04 16.08 2.14
N PHE A 59 9.91 16.73 1.37
CA PHE A 59 10.87 17.72 1.88
C PHE A 59 10.20 18.89 2.62
N ARG A 60 8.99 19.27 2.19
CA ARG A 60 8.22 20.35 2.82
C ARG A 60 7.56 19.91 4.13
N THR A 61 7.24 18.62 4.27
CA THR A 61 6.44 18.10 5.39
C THR A 61 7.32 17.47 6.48
N TYR A 62 8.45 16.86 6.10
CA TYR A 62 9.36 16.15 6.99
C TYR A 62 10.82 16.57 6.78
N PRO A 63 11.18 17.86 7.03
CA PRO A 63 12.50 18.39 6.74
C PRO A 63 13.62 17.73 7.56
N ILE A 64 13.37 17.41 8.83
CA ILE A 64 14.34 16.74 9.71
C ILE A 64 14.70 15.36 9.15
N LEU A 65 13.70 14.60 8.71
CA LEU A 65 13.91 13.27 8.16
C LEU A 65 14.70 13.31 6.86
N ALA A 66 14.45 14.33 6.01
CA ALA A 66 15.25 14.56 4.81
C ALA A 66 16.73 14.85 5.16
N VAL A 67 17.01 15.69 6.15
CA VAL A 67 18.37 15.96 6.63
C VAL A 67 19.05 14.68 7.13
N CYS A 68 18.35 13.86 7.92
CA CYS A 68 18.88 12.58 8.39
C CYS A 68 19.20 11.63 7.23
N VAL A 69 18.36 11.57 6.18
CA VAL A 69 18.66 10.79 4.97
C VAL A 69 19.88 11.34 4.24
N SER A 70 19.99 12.64 4.07
CA SER A 70 21.16 13.26 3.42
C SER A 70 22.46 12.99 4.18
N LEU A 71 22.44 13.08 5.52
CA LEU A 71 23.60 12.75 6.36
C LEU A 71 24.01 11.28 6.20
N LEU A 72 23.03 10.38 6.17
CA LEU A 72 23.28 8.96 5.99
C LEU A 72 23.88 8.66 4.61
N LEU A 73 23.32 9.24 3.54
CA LEU A 73 23.88 9.12 2.19
C LEU A 73 25.33 9.63 2.15
N GLY A 74 25.62 10.77 2.79
CA GLY A 74 26.98 11.28 2.94
C GLY A 74 27.92 10.34 3.68
N SER A 75 27.47 9.76 4.80
CA SER A 75 28.26 8.77 5.55
C SER A 75 28.54 7.50 4.75
N GLY A 76 27.55 7.01 3.98
CA GLY A 76 27.71 5.83 3.13
C GLY A 76 28.69 6.09 1.98
N SER A 77 28.63 7.26 1.35
CA SER A 77 29.59 7.66 0.31
C SER A 77 31.02 7.74 0.87
N THR A 78 31.16 8.27 2.09
CA THR A 78 32.47 8.34 2.76
C THR A 78 32.99 6.93 3.07
N LEU A 79 32.12 6.04 3.53
CA LEU A 79 32.46 4.65 3.83
C LEU A 79 32.95 3.91 2.57
N LEU A 80 32.26 4.10 1.44
CA LEU A 80 32.66 3.53 0.14
C LEU A 80 34.01 4.06 -0.35
N LEU A 81 34.29 5.35 -0.17
CA LEU A 81 35.58 5.94 -0.55
C LEU A 81 36.73 5.39 0.31
N ILE A 82 36.50 5.25 1.61
CA ILE A 82 37.47 4.65 2.54
C ILE A 82 37.72 3.20 2.14
N ASP A 83 36.66 2.44 1.88
CA ASP A 83 36.75 1.02 1.51
C ASP A 83 37.48 0.82 0.18
N TRP A 84 37.17 1.63 -0.84
CA TRP A 84 37.90 1.64 -2.11
C TRP A 84 39.40 1.90 -1.89
N SER A 85 39.74 2.84 -1.01
CA SER A 85 41.13 3.20 -0.72
C SER A 85 41.90 2.14 0.07
N LEU A 86 41.20 1.17 0.67
CA LEU A 86 41.78 0.11 1.48
C LEU A 86 41.99 -1.17 0.65
N SER A 87 43.25 -1.52 0.41
CA SER A 87 43.57 -2.91 0.07
C SER A 87 43.65 -3.74 1.35
N THR A 88 42.90 -4.83 1.41
CA THR A 88 42.92 -5.82 2.51
C THR A 88 44.33 -6.33 2.81
N GLU A 89 45.18 -6.43 1.78
CA GLU A 89 46.56 -6.88 1.90
C GLU A 89 47.49 -5.81 2.50
N MET A 90 47.18 -4.52 2.30
CA MET A 90 48.02 -3.42 2.78
C MET A 90 47.70 -3.01 4.22
N ASN A 91 46.44 -3.11 4.65
CA ASN A 91 46.05 -2.68 6.01
C ASN A 91 44.97 -3.59 6.63
N PRO A 92 45.35 -4.78 7.13
CA PRO A 92 44.40 -5.79 7.61
C PRO A 92 43.64 -5.36 8.88
N TYR A 93 44.25 -4.54 9.74
CA TYR A 93 43.59 -4.02 10.94
C TYR A 93 42.51 -2.99 10.60
N ALA A 94 42.81 -2.04 9.72
CA ALA A 94 41.82 -1.06 9.26
C ALA A 94 40.65 -1.74 8.54
N SER A 95 40.95 -2.71 7.68
CA SER A 95 39.94 -3.55 7.02
C SER A 95 39.03 -4.26 8.03
N ARG A 96 39.59 -4.84 9.10
CA ARG A 96 38.79 -5.52 10.13
C ARG A 96 37.90 -4.56 10.88
N VAL A 97 38.41 -3.38 11.26
CA VAL A 97 37.62 -2.36 11.98
C VAL A 97 36.45 -1.86 11.13
N LEU A 98 36.69 -1.63 9.84
CA LEU A 98 35.66 -1.20 8.89
C LEU A 98 34.51 -2.22 8.82
N LEU A 99 34.87 -3.50 8.68
CA LEU A 99 33.92 -4.60 8.61
C LEU A 99 33.20 -4.84 9.94
N GLU A 100 33.92 -4.94 11.05
CA GLU A 100 33.30 -5.33 12.33
C GLU A 100 32.46 -4.23 12.98
N TYR A 101 32.73 -2.94 12.69
CA TYR A 101 32.10 -1.83 13.42
C TYR A 101 31.40 -0.83 12.51
N PHE A 102 32.09 -0.28 11.50
CA PHE A 102 31.54 0.82 10.71
C PHE A 102 30.39 0.37 9.80
N TYR A 103 30.57 -0.74 9.08
CA TYR A 103 29.52 -1.29 8.22
C TYR A 103 28.27 -1.70 9.02
N PRO A 104 28.35 -2.51 10.09
CA PRO A 104 27.20 -2.84 10.93
C PRO A 104 26.50 -1.60 11.50
N GLY A 105 27.26 -0.62 12.00
CA GLY A 105 26.70 0.63 12.53
C GLY A 105 25.94 1.41 11.45
N PHE A 106 26.53 1.56 10.26
CA PHE A 106 25.90 2.20 9.12
C PHE A 106 24.59 1.50 8.73
N TYR A 107 24.57 0.18 8.62
CA TYR A 107 23.37 -0.57 8.25
C TYR A 107 22.28 -0.48 9.32
N GLY A 108 22.65 -0.54 10.60
CA GLY A 108 21.69 -0.37 11.70
C GLY A 108 20.99 0.99 11.67
N ILE A 109 21.74 2.08 11.47
CA ILE A 109 21.17 3.43 11.34
C ILE A 109 20.33 3.54 10.06
N SER A 110 20.85 3.03 8.95
CA SER A 110 20.14 3.01 7.66
C SER A 110 18.80 2.33 7.73
N TYR A 111 18.74 1.24 8.50
CA TYR A 111 17.53 0.47 8.71
C TYR A 111 16.45 1.27 9.45
N CYS A 112 16.78 1.84 10.61
CA CYS A 112 15.84 2.65 11.38
C CYS A 112 15.29 3.82 10.55
N LEU A 113 16.16 4.44 9.75
CA LEU A 113 15.79 5.53 8.88
C LEU A 113 14.86 5.08 7.75
N LEU A 114 15.16 3.95 7.09
CA LEU A 114 14.32 3.38 6.05
C LEU A 114 12.92 3.05 6.57
N LEU A 115 12.81 2.47 7.77
CA LEU A 115 11.52 2.22 8.43
C LEU A 115 10.72 3.50 8.61
N LEU A 116 11.35 4.56 9.12
CA LEU A 116 10.68 5.85 9.31
C LEU A 116 10.19 6.43 7.97
N VAL A 117 11.03 6.39 6.93
CA VAL A 117 10.69 6.87 5.59
C VAL A 117 9.50 6.07 5.03
N VAL A 118 9.54 4.74 5.10
CA VAL A 118 8.47 3.85 4.63
C VAL A 118 7.17 4.07 5.42
N SER A 119 7.24 4.16 6.75
CA SER A 119 6.07 4.41 7.60
C SER A 119 5.41 5.75 7.30
N MET A 120 6.19 6.83 7.15
CA MET A 120 5.66 8.15 6.80
C MET A 120 5.05 8.15 5.39
N LYS A 121 5.72 7.48 4.44
CA LYS A 121 5.26 7.26 3.07
C LYS A 121 3.91 6.52 3.04
N LEU A 122 3.77 5.43 3.81
CA LEU A 122 2.53 4.65 3.92
C LEU A 122 1.41 5.45 4.60
N LYS A 123 1.69 6.11 5.74
CA LYS A 123 0.72 6.93 6.47
C LYS A 123 0.16 8.06 5.61
N HIS A 124 1.01 8.71 4.81
CA HIS A 124 0.59 9.82 3.94
C HIS A 124 -0.16 9.34 2.70
N SER A 125 0.33 8.26 2.08
CA SER A 125 -0.23 7.76 0.82
C SER A 125 -1.58 7.07 1.00
N PHE A 126 -1.84 6.51 2.18
CA PHE A 126 -3.03 5.70 2.42
C PHE A 126 -3.53 5.92 3.86
N PRO A 127 -4.40 6.91 4.10
CA PRO A 127 -4.97 7.17 5.43
C PRO A 127 -5.68 5.93 6.03
N ALA A 128 -6.23 5.07 5.16
CA ALA A 128 -6.84 3.79 5.49
C ALA A 128 -5.88 2.76 6.12
N ILE A 129 -4.55 2.90 5.92
CA ILE A 129 -3.52 2.00 6.47
C ILE A 129 -3.18 2.33 7.93
N SER A 130 -3.64 3.45 8.51
CA SER A 130 -3.15 3.87 9.84
C SER A 130 -3.24 2.77 10.92
N ASN A 131 -4.24 1.88 10.86
CA ASN A 131 -4.35 0.72 11.75
C ASN A 131 -3.39 -0.43 11.39
N TYR A 132 -3.11 -0.66 10.10
CA TYR A 132 -2.10 -1.63 9.64
C TYR A 132 -0.69 -1.24 10.04
N ILE A 133 -0.40 0.06 10.25
CA ILE A 133 0.93 0.51 10.70
C ILE A 133 1.37 -0.22 11.98
N PHE A 134 0.45 -0.47 12.91
CA PHE A 134 0.76 -1.25 14.12
C PHE A 134 1.13 -2.71 13.82
N SER A 135 0.39 -3.35 12.90
CA SER A 135 0.73 -4.71 12.44
C SER A 135 2.08 -4.74 11.73
N ALA A 136 2.40 -3.72 10.92
CA ALA A 136 3.70 -3.60 10.26
C ALA A 136 4.84 -3.44 11.27
N TYR A 137 4.67 -2.62 12.31
CA TYR A 137 5.65 -2.50 13.40
C TYR A 137 5.86 -3.83 14.15
N LEU A 138 4.79 -4.58 14.38
CA LEU A 138 4.87 -5.90 14.99
C LEU A 138 5.65 -6.89 14.10
N CYS A 139 5.36 -6.92 12.80
CA CYS A 139 6.09 -7.77 11.83
C CYS A 139 7.58 -7.44 11.80
N VAL A 140 7.92 -6.15 11.76
CA VAL A 140 9.30 -5.66 11.82
C VAL A 140 10.00 -6.09 13.11
N SER A 141 9.34 -5.94 14.26
CA SER A 141 9.89 -6.34 15.55
C SER A 141 10.09 -7.86 15.63
N LEU A 142 9.16 -8.63 15.07
CA LEU A 142 9.26 -10.09 14.99
C LEU A 142 10.41 -10.55 14.10
N SER A 143 10.60 -9.91 12.93
CA SER A 143 11.78 -10.16 12.09
C SER A 143 13.08 -9.87 12.82
N PHE A 144 13.10 -8.81 13.63
CA PHE A 144 14.31 -8.39 14.34
C PHE A 144 14.66 -9.43 15.41
N LEU A 145 13.65 -9.90 16.14
CA LEU A 145 13.82 -10.99 17.10
C LEU A 145 14.31 -12.27 16.40
N LEU A 146 13.67 -12.67 15.30
CA LEU A 146 14.01 -13.90 14.59
C LEU A 146 15.43 -13.88 14.03
N THR A 147 15.86 -12.76 13.46
CA THR A 147 17.23 -12.61 12.95
C THR A 147 18.27 -12.49 14.05
N THR A 148 17.95 -11.85 15.17
CA THR A 148 18.82 -11.83 16.36
C THR A 148 19.01 -13.24 16.92
N MET A 149 17.94 -14.04 16.99
CA MET A 149 18.02 -15.45 17.41
C MET A 149 18.90 -16.28 16.46
N LEU A 150 18.80 -16.06 15.15
CA LEU A 150 19.64 -16.74 14.16
C LEU A 150 21.12 -16.33 14.25
N ILE A 151 21.41 -15.06 14.56
CA ILE A 151 22.78 -14.58 14.81
C ILE A 151 23.36 -15.26 16.06
N LEU A 152 22.58 -15.38 17.14
CA LEU A 152 22.99 -16.06 18.38
C LEU A 152 23.21 -17.57 18.19
N GLN A 153 22.57 -18.18 17.19
CA GLN A 153 22.76 -19.59 16.79
C GLN A 153 23.71 -19.72 15.58
N SER A 154 24.81 -18.97 15.58
CA SER A 154 25.79 -18.92 14.49
C SER A 154 26.41 -20.26 14.06
N SER A 155 26.22 -21.32 14.85
CA SER A 155 26.67 -22.68 14.54
C SER A 155 25.86 -23.36 13.43
N LEU A 156 24.61 -22.94 13.18
CA LEU A 156 23.74 -23.60 12.21
C LEU A 156 24.15 -23.27 10.77
N ILE A 157 24.56 -22.02 10.51
CA ILE A 157 25.00 -21.56 9.18
C ILE A 157 26.06 -20.43 9.31
N PRO A 158 27.36 -20.78 9.39
CA PRO A 158 28.46 -19.84 9.69
C PRO A 158 28.65 -18.70 8.66
N SER A 159 28.18 -18.91 7.42
CA SER A 159 28.29 -17.94 6.33
C SER A 159 27.46 -16.67 6.53
N PHE A 160 26.45 -16.69 7.41
CA PHE A 160 25.56 -15.54 7.61
C PHE A 160 26.24 -14.34 8.28
N ILE A 161 27.16 -14.59 9.20
CA ILE A 161 27.89 -13.53 9.90
C ILE A 161 29.04 -13.03 9.03
N LYS A 162 29.76 -13.94 8.36
CA LYS A 162 30.96 -13.63 7.58
C LYS A 162 30.71 -12.65 6.42
N TYR A 163 29.50 -12.67 5.82
CA TYR A 163 29.20 -11.92 4.59
C TYR A 163 27.99 -10.99 4.70
N TYR A 164 27.57 -10.60 5.92
CA TYR A 164 26.38 -9.74 6.13
C TYR A 164 25.06 -10.28 5.60
N LEU A 165 24.98 -11.58 5.28
CA LEU A 165 23.75 -12.20 4.76
C LEU A 165 22.60 -12.13 5.76
N HIS A 166 22.89 -11.96 7.06
CA HIS A 166 21.88 -11.76 8.09
C HIS A 166 21.02 -10.51 7.84
N PHE A 167 21.59 -9.45 7.25
CA PHE A 167 20.83 -8.24 6.89
C PHE A 167 19.86 -8.50 5.73
N PHE A 168 20.32 -9.23 4.71
CA PHE A 168 19.48 -9.62 3.58
C PHE A 168 18.31 -10.51 4.02
N LEU A 169 18.62 -11.54 4.81
CA LEU A 169 17.62 -12.44 5.40
C LEU A 169 16.60 -11.67 6.25
N PHE A 170 17.06 -10.75 7.08
CA PHE A 170 16.19 -9.89 7.88
C PHE A 170 15.22 -9.08 7.01
N ASN A 171 15.72 -8.48 5.93
CA ASN A 171 14.90 -7.68 5.02
C ASN A 171 13.84 -8.54 4.31
N ASP A 172 14.24 -9.73 3.84
CA ASP A 172 13.33 -10.68 3.20
C ASP A 172 12.24 -11.16 4.14
N ILE A 173 12.60 -11.56 5.36
CA ILE A 173 11.63 -11.99 6.37
C ILE A 173 10.68 -10.83 6.73
N SER A 174 11.22 -9.62 6.91
CA SER A 174 10.42 -8.42 7.16
C SER A 174 9.43 -8.13 6.05
N PHE A 175 9.88 -8.20 4.80
CA PHE A 175 9.02 -8.02 3.63
C PHE A 175 7.92 -9.08 3.57
N ILE A 176 8.27 -10.36 3.71
CA ILE A 176 7.31 -11.47 3.66
C ILE A 176 6.28 -11.35 4.79
N LEU A 177 6.71 -11.11 6.03
CA LEU A 177 5.80 -10.96 7.17
C LEU A 177 4.89 -9.75 7.01
N CYS A 178 5.43 -8.60 6.57
CA CYS A 178 4.60 -7.43 6.29
C CYS A 178 3.61 -7.69 5.16
N PHE A 179 4.03 -8.38 4.09
CA PHE A 179 3.18 -8.75 2.98
C PHE A 179 2.08 -9.73 3.40
N ILE A 180 2.39 -10.75 4.19
CA ILE A 180 1.39 -11.67 4.75
C ILE A 180 0.43 -10.91 5.67
N ALA A 181 0.92 -10.08 6.59
CA ALA A 181 0.08 -9.26 7.45
C ALA A 181 -0.81 -8.30 6.64
N PHE A 182 -0.31 -7.78 5.52
CA PHE A 182 -1.09 -6.98 4.59
C PHE A 182 -2.20 -7.83 3.97
N LEU A 183 -1.87 -9.02 3.45
CA LEU A 183 -2.87 -9.93 2.90
C LEU A 183 -3.94 -10.28 3.94
N PHE A 184 -3.57 -10.61 5.17
CA PHE A 184 -4.53 -10.89 6.25
C PHE A 184 -5.38 -9.67 6.61
N HIS A 185 -4.76 -8.51 6.86
CA HIS A 185 -5.50 -7.31 7.25
C HIS A 185 -6.59 -6.98 6.22
N TYR A 186 -6.28 -7.12 4.93
CA TYR A 186 -7.20 -6.76 3.85
C TYR A 186 -8.08 -7.90 3.33
N SER A 187 -7.70 -9.16 3.55
CA SER A 187 -8.53 -10.32 3.21
C SER A 187 -9.75 -10.45 4.14
N PHE A 188 -9.68 -9.91 5.36
CA PHE A 188 -10.76 -10.01 6.36
C PHE A 188 -11.55 -8.71 6.56
N THR A 189 -11.16 -7.62 5.92
CA THR A 189 -11.95 -6.39 5.93
C THR A 189 -13.11 -6.48 4.95
N GLN A 190 -14.34 -6.66 5.45
CA GLN A 190 -15.56 -6.64 4.63
C GLN A 190 -15.72 -5.36 3.81
N ASP A 191 -15.14 -4.25 4.29
CA ASP A 191 -15.24 -2.92 3.68
C ASP A 191 -14.35 -2.71 2.45
N TYR A 192 -13.34 -3.55 2.20
CA TYR A 192 -12.37 -3.30 1.13
C TYR A 192 -12.45 -4.30 -0.04
N LEU A 193 -12.20 -3.81 -1.24
CA LEU A 193 -12.41 -4.55 -2.48
C LEU A 193 -11.28 -5.52 -2.87
N THR A 194 -10.09 -5.32 -2.33
CA THR A 194 -8.88 -5.94 -2.84
C THR A 194 -8.62 -7.29 -2.16
N HIS A 195 -9.18 -8.36 -2.72
CA HIS A 195 -8.54 -9.66 -2.61
C HIS A 195 -7.55 -9.77 -3.79
N PRO A 196 -6.28 -10.14 -3.60
CA PRO A 196 -5.35 -10.36 -4.73
C PRO A 196 -5.87 -11.39 -5.74
N ILE A 197 -6.76 -12.27 -5.27
CA ILE A 197 -7.37 -13.38 -6.00
C ILE A 197 -8.86 -13.10 -6.29
N SER A 198 -9.45 -11.92 -5.96
CA SER A 198 -10.89 -11.67 -6.24
C SER A 198 -11.21 -11.73 -7.73
N PHE A 199 -10.23 -11.38 -8.58
CA PHE A 199 -10.38 -11.46 -10.04
C PHE A 199 -10.62 -12.90 -10.54
N LEU A 200 -10.23 -13.92 -9.76
CA LEU A 200 -10.37 -15.32 -10.14
C LEU A 200 -11.79 -15.87 -9.93
N PHE A 201 -12.62 -15.23 -9.10
CA PHE A 201 -13.86 -15.86 -8.61
C PHE A 201 -15.14 -15.44 -9.34
N GLU A 202 -15.17 -14.36 -10.12
CA GLU A 202 -16.33 -14.04 -10.96
C GLU A 202 -15.93 -13.40 -12.29
N ARG A 203 -16.20 -14.07 -13.42
CA ARG A 203 -16.12 -13.46 -14.75
C ARG A 203 -17.29 -12.48 -14.92
N GLN A 204 -17.10 -11.26 -14.48
CA GLN A 204 -18.05 -10.17 -14.73
C GLN A 204 -17.72 -9.49 -16.06
N LYS A 205 -18.73 -9.21 -16.89
CA LYS A 205 -18.52 -8.48 -18.15
C LYS A 205 -18.62 -6.99 -17.87
N LYS A 206 -17.62 -6.21 -18.25
CA LYS A 206 -17.71 -4.74 -18.26
C LYS A 206 -18.75 -4.34 -19.30
N ILE A 207 -19.81 -3.68 -18.87
CA ILE A 207 -20.92 -3.25 -19.74
C ILE A 207 -20.95 -1.73 -19.94
N PHE A 208 -20.25 -0.98 -19.08
CA PHE A 208 -20.23 0.46 -19.13
C PHE A 208 -18.89 1.01 -18.61
N GLU A 209 -18.44 2.05 -19.29
CA GLU A 209 -17.30 2.86 -18.90
C GLU A 209 -17.58 4.30 -19.32
N ALA A 210 -17.47 5.22 -18.38
CA ALA A 210 -17.50 6.64 -18.66
C ALA A 210 -16.57 7.37 -17.72
N PHE A 211 -16.05 8.51 -18.17
CA PHE A 211 -15.28 9.42 -17.35
C PHE A 211 -15.76 10.85 -17.62
N SER A 212 -15.57 11.72 -16.63
CA SER A 212 -15.80 13.15 -16.77
C SER A 212 -14.93 13.93 -15.80
N ASP A 213 -14.74 15.22 -16.05
CA ASP A 213 -13.99 16.11 -15.18
C ASP A 213 -14.74 16.32 -13.85
N VAL A 214 -14.01 16.61 -12.77
CA VAL A 214 -14.57 16.94 -11.44
C VAL A 214 -15.26 18.31 -11.50
N SER A 215 -16.47 18.33 -12.05
CA SER A 215 -17.33 19.51 -12.14
C SER A 215 -18.81 19.13 -12.00
N HIS A 216 -19.66 20.06 -11.57
CA HIS A 216 -21.10 19.81 -11.49
C HIS A 216 -21.70 19.42 -12.86
N LYS A 217 -21.20 20.01 -13.95
CA LYS A 217 -21.63 19.65 -15.31
C LYS A 217 -21.21 18.20 -15.64
N GLY A 218 -19.96 17.84 -15.34
CA GLY A 218 -19.45 16.50 -15.58
C GLY A 218 -20.16 15.41 -14.78
N SER A 219 -20.43 15.68 -13.49
CA SER A 219 -21.24 14.80 -12.64
C SER A 219 -22.64 14.60 -13.24
N ARG A 220 -23.31 15.68 -13.67
CA ARG A 220 -24.63 15.59 -14.32
C ARG A 220 -24.61 14.76 -15.61
N GLU A 221 -23.60 14.94 -16.47
CA GLU A 221 -23.44 14.14 -17.69
C GLU A 221 -23.24 12.65 -17.38
N LEU A 222 -22.49 12.31 -16.33
CA LEU A 222 -22.33 10.93 -15.85
C LEU A 222 -23.66 10.36 -15.34
N LYS A 223 -24.41 11.14 -14.54
CA LYS A 223 -25.75 10.74 -14.06
C LYS A 223 -26.69 10.43 -15.23
N GLU A 224 -26.74 11.30 -16.24
CA GLU A 224 -27.59 11.09 -17.43
C GLU A 224 -27.19 9.82 -18.22
N LYS A 225 -25.88 9.57 -18.40
CA LYS A 225 -25.40 8.34 -19.06
C LYS A 225 -25.76 7.07 -18.27
N LEU A 226 -25.70 7.13 -16.95
CA LEU A 226 -26.08 6.03 -16.07
C LEU A 226 -27.58 5.74 -16.13
N TRP A 227 -28.43 6.77 -16.13
CA TRP A 227 -29.87 6.60 -16.33
C TRP A 227 -30.22 5.96 -17.68
N ARG A 228 -29.55 6.38 -18.77
CA ARG A 228 -29.71 5.72 -20.08
C ARG A 228 -29.31 4.24 -20.03
N LEU A 229 -28.27 3.90 -19.27
CA LEU A 229 -27.87 2.50 -19.06
C LEU A 229 -28.94 1.72 -18.30
N TYR A 230 -29.49 2.29 -17.22
CA TYR A 230 -30.55 1.68 -16.42
C TYR A 230 -31.79 1.34 -17.27
N ASP A 231 -32.22 2.26 -18.13
CA ASP A 231 -33.35 2.04 -19.04
C ASP A 231 -33.04 0.99 -20.10
N ASN A 232 -31.87 1.10 -20.76
CA ASN A 232 -31.46 0.18 -21.82
C ASN A 232 -31.29 -1.28 -21.35
N ARG A 233 -30.94 -1.47 -20.07
CA ARG A 233 -30.79 -2.81 -19.46
C ARG A 233 -32.04 -3.31 -18.74
N ASN A 234 -33.11 -2.51 -18.72
CA ASN A 234 -34.37 -2.81 -18.04
C ASN A 234 -34.19 -3.23 -16.56
N TRP A 235 -33.33 -2.50 -15.85
CA TRP A 235 -33.02 -2.79 -14.44
C TRP A 235 -34.17 -2.51 -13.47
N LYS A 236 -35.19 -1.78 -13.95
CA LYS A 236 -36.47 -1.58 -13.25
C LYS A 236 -37.13 -2.89 -12.81
N SER A 237 -36.83 -4.01 -13.46
CA SER A 237 -37.36 -5.33 -13.10
C SER A 237 -36.92 -5.84 -11.71
N PHE A 238 -35.79 -5.37 -11.17
CA PHE A 238 -35.28 -5.83 -9.87
C PHE A 238 -34.75 -4.72 -8.95
N MET A 239 -34.61 -3.49 -9.46
CA MET A 239 -34.18 -2.33 -8.68
C MET A 239 -35.08 -1.14 -8.99
N ASP A 240 -35.69 -0.55 -7.97
CA ASP A 240 -36.54 0.62 -8.12
C ASP A 240 -35.71 1.86 -8.51
N SER A 241 -36.31 2.75 -9.31
CA SER A 241 -35.68 4.00 -9.76
C SER A 241 -35.25 4.90 -8.61
N PHE A 242 -36.00 4.92 -7.50
CA PHE A 242 -35.67 5.70 -6.31
C PHE A 242 -34.35 5.24 -5.69
N TRP A 243 -34.18 3.94 -5.49
CA TRP A 243 -32.94 3.39 -4.93
C TRP A 243 -31.76 3.54 -5.87
N TYR A 244 -32.01 3.39 -7.17
CA TYR A 244 -31.00 3.66 -8.18
C TYR A 244 -30.56 5.12 -8.17
N GLN A 245 -31.49 6.06 -8.01
CA GLN A 245 -31.19 7.48 -7.91
C GLN A 245 -30.28 7.76 -6.71
N ILE A 246 -30.63 7.23 -5.53
CA ILE A 246 -29.80 7.39 -4.32
C ILE A 246 -28.39 6.84 -4.55
N LEU A 247 -28.26 5.65 -5.15
CA LEU A 247 -26.97 5.06 -5.47
C LEU A 247 -26.13 5.99 -6.34
N VAL A 248 -26.71 6.50 -7.43
CA VAL A 248 -26.02 7.34 -8.41
C VAL A 248 -25.67 8.70 -7.83
N ASP A 249 -26.60 9.35 -7.13
CA ASP A 249 -26.41 10.68 -6.55
C ASP A 249 -25.34 10.63 -5.45
N GLU A 250 -25.49 9.72 -4.47
CA GLU A 250 -24.56 9.65 -3.34
C GLU A 250 -23.16 9.23 -3.78
N THR A 251 -23.00 8.34 -4.77
CA THR A 251 -21.66 7.95 -5.22
C THR A 251 -20.96 9.04 -6.01
N LEU A 252 -21.65 9.68 -6.95
CA LEU A 252 -21.07 10.72 -7.79
C LEU A 252 -20.88 12.04 -7.05
N ASP A 253 -21.77 12.39 -6.13
CA ASP A 253 -21.63 13.61 -5.34
C ASP A 253 -20.49 13.45 -4.32
N ASN A 254 -20.32 12.28 -3.71
CA ASN A 254 -19.13 11.98 -2.90
C ASN A 254 -17.84 12.07 -3.74
N ALA A 255 -17.83 11.52 -4.95
CA ALA A 255 -16.69 11.60 -5.86
C ALA A 255 -16.41 13.04 -6.33
N LEU A 256 -17.43 13.90 -6.44
CA LEU A 256 -17.29 15.31 -6.79
C LEU A 256 -16.78 16.15 -5.60
N GLU A 257 -17.30 15.91 -4.39
CA GLU A 257 -16.94 16.66 -3.19
C GLU A 257 -15.53 16.29 -2.67
N HIS A 258 -15.17 15.01 -2.79
CA HIS A 258 -13.91 14.46 -2.28
C HIS A 258 -12.89 14.12 -3.36
N GLY A 259 -13.30 14.09 -4.63
CA GLY A 259 -12.41 14.06 -5.77
C GLY A 259 -11.43 15.22 -5.70
N GLY A 260 -10.19 14.98 -6.13
CA GLY A 260 -9.11 15.94 -5.98
C GLY A 260 -9.51 17.35 -6.46
N LYS A 261 -9.00 18.37 -5.77
CA LYS A 261 -9.23 19.79 -6.09
C LYS A 261 -8.17 20.32 -7.07
N ARG A 262 -7.68 19.49 -8.00
CA ARG A 262 -6.76 19.92 -9.06
C ARG A 262 -7.52 19.92 -10.38
N GLY A 263 -7.20 20.89 -11.24
CA GLY A 263 -7.99 21.19 -12.44
C GLY A 263 -8.00 20.08 -13.51
N ASP A 264 -7.25 19.01 -13.33
CA ASP A 264 -7.12 17.84 -14.22
C ASP A 264 -7.70 16.54 -13.61
N ASP A 265 -8.45 16.65 -12.51
CA ASP A 265 -9.04 15.49 -11.86
C ASP A 265 -10.28 14.99 -12.62
N THR A 266 -10.37 13.65 -12.74
CA THR A 266 -11.43 12.96 -13.47
C THR A 266 -12.15 11.97 -12.56
N ILE A 267 -13.46 11.89 -12.66
CA ILE A 267 -14.29 10.83 -12.08
C ILE A 267 -14.50 9.75 -13.14
N THR A 268 -14.18 8.51 -12.80
CA THR A 268 -14.36 7.36 -13.69
C THR A 268 -15.41 6.43 -13.12
N VAL A 269 -16.35 6.00 -13.96
CA VAL A 269 -17.39 5.04 -13.62
C VAL A 269 -17.21 3.79 -14.46
N HIS A 270 -17.23 2.63 -13.80
CA HIS A 270 -17.33 1.33 -14.46
C HIS A 270 -18.54 0.59 -13.95
N VAL A 271 -19.25 -0.10 -14.84
CA VAL A 271 -20.27 -1.05 -14.43
C VAL A 271 -19.97 -2.41 -15.00
N TYR A 272 -19.98 -3.39 -14.13
CA TYR A 272 -19.83 -4.79 -14.46
C TYR A 272 -21.11 -5.52 -14.15
N GLU A 273 -21.50 -6.42 -15.03
CA GLU A 273 -22.72 -7.20 -14.87
C GLU A 273 -22.44 -8.68 -15.05
N SER A 274 -22.97 -9.48 -14.14
CA SER A 274 -23.03 -10.94 -14.22
C SER A 274 -24.48 -11.41 -14.24
N LYS A 275 -24.70 -12.72 -14.24
CA LYS A 275 -26.07 -13.28 -14.17
C LYS A 275 -26.78 -12.90 -12.87
N ARG A 276 -26.05 -12.78 -11.76
CA ARG A 276 -26.61 -12.54 -10.42
C ARG A 276 -26.37 -11.12 -9.90
N PHE A 277 -25.23 -10.53 -10.23
CA PHE A 277 -24.78 -9.28 -9.63
C PHE A 277 -24.61 -8.16 -10.64
N ILE A 278 -24.77 -6.93 -10.16
CA ILE A 278 -24.31 -5.71 -10.82
C ILE A 278 -23.36 -5.01 -9.87
N ASP A 279 -22.18 -4.67 -10.36
CA ASP A 279 -21.14 -4.01 -9.61
C ASP A 279 -20.87 -2.64 -10.23
N PHE A 280 -21.23 -1.58 -9.51
CA PHE A 280 -20.89 -0.20 -9.85
C PHE A 280 -19.57 0.17 -9.20
N TYR A 281 -18.66 0.74 -9.95
CA TYR A 281 -17.41 1.29 -9.47
C TYR A 281 -17.38 2.76 -9.80
N VAL A 282 -17.25 3.62 -8.79
CA VAL A 282 -17.03 5.05 -8.97
C VAL A 282 -15.67 5.38 -8.37
N ILE A 283 -14.76 5.86 -9.21
CA ILE A 283 -13.35 6.08 -8.91
C ILE A 283 -13.07 7.57 -9.02
N ASP A 284 -12.48 8.14 -7.98
CA ASP A 284 -12.03 9.53 -7.94
C ASP A 284 -10.50 9.62 -7.72
N ARG A 285 -9.93 10.79 -8.01
CA ARG A 285 -8.49 11.07 -7.81
C ARG A 285 -8.19 11.78 -6.48
N GLY A 286 -9.15 11.80 -5.56
CA GLY A 286 -8.99 12.32 -4.23
C GLY A 286 -7.95 11.55 -3.42
N LYS A 287 -7.63 12.07 -2.23
CA LYS A 287 -6.70 11.43 -1.29
C LYS A 287 -7.25 10.12 -0.70
N GLY A 288 -8.52 9.83 -0.96
CA GLY A 288 -9.28 8.77 -0.33
C GLY A 288 -9.48 9.01 1.17
N PHE A 289 -10.28 8.14 1.79
CA PHE A 289 -10.59 8.19 3.22
C PHE A 289 -10.68 6.79 3.81
N ASN A 290 -10.68 6.68 5.14
CA ASN A 290 -10.93 5.41 5.80
C ASN A 290 -12.44 5.26 6.09
N PRO A 291 -13.17 4.32 5.45
CA PRO A 291 -14.61 4.15 5.66
C PRO A 291 -15.00 3.75 7.09
N ARG A 292 -14.04 3.29 7.90
CA ARG A 292 -14.24 2.93 9.31
C ARG A 292 -14.15 4.11 10.26
N LEU A 293 -13.49 5.19 9.83
CA LEU A 293 -13.39 6.42 10.60
C LEU A 293 -14.53 7.41 10.28
N VAL A 294 -15.39 7.07 9.31
CA VAL A 294 -16.58 7.87 9.00
C VAL A 294 -17.53 7.81 10.18
N PRO A 295 -17.78 8.93 10.88
CA PRO A 295 -18.54 8.89 12.12
C PRO A 295 -20.02 8.61 11.85
N ASN A 296 -20.65 7.89 12.76
CA ASN A 296 -22.06 7.53 12.63
C ASN A 296 -22.92 8.81 12.57
N PRO A 297 -23.67 9.07 11.48
CA PRO A 297 -24.49 10.27 11.36
C PRO A 297 -25.70 10.29 12.32
N VAL A 298 -26.02 9.15 12.94
CA VAL A 298 -27.12 9.01 13.91
C VAL A 298 -26.65 9.28 15.35
N SER A 299 -25.35 9.53 15.58
CA SER A 299 -24.85 9.86 16.91
C SER A 299 -25.45 11.17 17.43
N VAL A 300 -25.63 11.27 18.76
CA VAL A 300 -26.26 12.42 19.44
C VAL A 300 -25.57 13.74 19.04
N GLU A 301 -24.25 13.73 18.92
CA GLU A 301 -23.43 14.89 18.54
C GLU A 301 -23.57 15.31 17.07
N ARG A 302 -24.01 14.40 16.18
CA ARG A 302 -24.13 14.66 14.73
C ARG A 302 -25.55 14.71 14.19
N LYS A 303 -26.56 14.52 15.04
CA LYS A 303 -27.98 14.55 14.66
C LYS A 303 -28.38 15.82 13.89
N HIS A 304 -27.74 16.95 14.20
CA HIS A 304 -27.98 18.26 13.58
C HIS A 304 -27.10 18.57 12.36
N VAL A 305 -26.15 17.70 12.01
CA VAL A 305 -25.33 17.84 10.80
C VAL A 305 -26.12 17.29 9.61
N ALA A 306 -26.32 18.13 8.60
CA ALA A 306 -27.08 17.78 7.40
C ALA A 306 -26.28 16.90 6.43
N SER A 307 -24.94 17.03 6.42
CA SER A 307 -24.03 16.30 5.54
C SER A 307 -23.51 15.00 6.16
N GLY A 308 -22.94 14.11 5.32
CA GLY A 308 -22.28 12.87 5.77
C GLY A 308 -23.21 11.68 6.02
N ARG A 309 -24.45 11.71 5.49
CA ARG A 309 -25.43 10.61 5.62
C ARG A 309 -25.35 9.59 4.49
N GLY A 310 -24.87 9.99 3.32
CA GLY A 310 -24.83 9.19 2.10
C GLY A 310 -24.21 7.81 2.26
N ILE A 311 -22.99 7.76 2.79
CA ILE A 311 -22.26 6.49 3.02
C ILE A 311 -23.07 5.55 3.93
N HIS A 312 -23.76 6.08 4.94
CA HIS A 312 -24.59 5.28 5.84
C HIS A 312 -25.84 4.74 5.17
N ILE A 313 -26.49 5.57 4.33
CA ILE A 313 -27.64 5.18 3.51
C ILE A 313 -27.22 4.04 2.56
N LEU A 314 -26.13 4.22 1.82
CA LEU A 314 -25.61 3.22 0.90
C LEU A 314 -25.28 1.90 1.60
N ARG A 315 -24.64 1.93 2.77
CA ARG A 315 -24.29 0.74 3.57
C ARG A 315 -25.51 -0.04 4.06
N LYS A 316 -26.63 0.64 4.33
CA LYS A 316 -27.86 -0.02 4.79
C LYS A 316 -28.61 -0.72 3.66
N ILE A 317 -28.48 -0.20 2.45
CA ILE A 317 -29.27 -0.65 1.29
C ILE A 317 -28.48 -1.67 0.47
N PHE A 318 -27.19 -1.40 0.22
CA PHE A 318 -26.37 -2.16 -0.72
C PHE A 318 -25.18 -2.82 -0.05
N ILE A 319 -24.58 -3.79 -0.75
CA ILE A 319 -23.27 -4.31 -0.38
C ILE A 319 -22.24 -3.30 -0.90
N VAL A 320 -21.71 -2.49 0.01
CA VAL A 320 -20.77 -1.42 -0.32
C VAL A 320 -19.37 -1.79 0.12
N ARG A 321 -18.40 -1.58 -0.76
CA ARG A 321 -16.98 -1.76 -0.51
C ARG A 321 -16.22 -0.56 -1.07
N TRP A 322 -15.01 -0.33 -0.57
CA TRP A 322 -14.11 0.67 -1.09
C TRP A 322 -12.81 0.02 -1.55
N ASN A 323 -12.06 0.65 -2.45
CA ASN A 323 -10.69 0.22 -2.64
C ASN A 323 -9.85 0.56 -1.41
N PHE A 324 -8.63 0.00 -1.38
CA PHE A 324 -7.66 0.22 -0.32
C PHE A 324 -7.32 1.69 -0.01
N LEU A 325 -7.37 2.56 -1.01
CA LEU A 325 -7.12 4.00 -0.86
C LEU A 325 -8.34 4.72 -0.26
N GLY A 326 -9.54 4.18 -0.45
CA GLY A 326 -10.80 4.83 -0.14
C GLY A 326 -11.23 5.90 -1.15
N ASN A 327 -10.68 5.86 -2.36
CA ASN A 327 -11.01 6.77 -3.47
C ASN A 327 -11.72 6.04 -4.63
N GLU A 328 -12.25 4.87 -4.34
CA GLU A 328 -13.09 4.10 -5.23
C GLU A 328 -14.12 3.41 -4.37
N ILE A 329 -15.39 3.60 -4.71
CA ILE A 329 -16.50 2.90 -4.11
C ILE A 329 -17.02 1.86 -5.08
N ASN A 330 -17.27 0.67 -4.57
CA ASN A 330 -17.97 -0.41 -5.24
C ASN A 330 -19.29 -0.68 -4.57
N ILE A 331 -20.35 -0.71 -5.37
CA ILE A 331 -21.68 -1.04 -4.92
C ILE A 331 -22.15 -2.27 -5.68
N ARG A 332 -22.36 -3.35 -4.94
CA ARG A 332 -22.88 -4.61 -5.46
C ARG A 332 -24.37 -4.74 -5.17
N ILE A 333 -25.13 -4.97 -6.24
CA ILE A 333 -26.57 -5.25 -6.23
C ILE A 333 -26.78 -6.72 -6.58
N ASP A 334 -27.56 -7.44 -5.77
CA ASP A 334 -28.03 -8.79 -6.10
C ASP A 334 -29.37 -8.69 -6.84
N LYS A 335 -29.42 -9.16 -8.08
CA LYS A 335 -30.64 -9.14 -8.91
C LYS A 335 -31.75 -10.01 -8.32
N LEU A 336 -31.40 -10.97 -7.46
CA LEU A 336 -32.36 -11.88 -6.83
C LEU A 336 -33.06 -11.29 -5.59
N LYS A 337 -32.53 -10.20 -5.02
CA LYS A 337 -33.13 -9.53 -3.85
C LYS A 337 -34.38 -8.69 -4.17
N GLY A 338 -34.86 -8.74 -5.42
CA GLY A 338 -35.92 -7.87 -5.94
C GLY A 338 -37.12 -7.71 -4.99
N GLY A 339 -37.35 -6.49 -4.50
CA GLY A 339 -38.57 -6.08 -3.80
C GLY A 339 -38.43 -5.79 -2.30
N GLU A 340 -37.45 -6.36 -1.59
CA GLU A 340 -37.25 -6.13 -0.15
C GLU A 340 -36.05 -5.22 0.12
N TRP A 341 -36.17 -3.95 -0.28
CA TRP A 341 -35.25 -2.90 0.16
C TRP A 341 -35.81 -2.27 1.46
N SER A 342 -36.14 -3.09 2.45
CA SER A 342 -36.54 -2.61 3.76
C SER A 342 -35.29 -2.31 4.59
N ILE A 343 -35.25 -1.13 5.22
CA ILE A 343 -34.21 -0.80 6.18
C ILE A 343 -34.41 -1.75 7.36
N SER A 344 -33.53 -2.75 7.52
CA SER A 344 -33.58 -3.62 8.70
C SER A 344 -33.50 -2.75 9.96
N PRO A 345 -34.34 -3.01 10.98
CA PRO A 345 -34.31 -2.26 12.22
C PRO A 345 -32.93 -2.40 12.87
N ILE A 346 -32.50 -1.31 13.50
CA ILE A 346 -31.19 -1.15 14.12
C ILE A 346 -31.05 -2.22 15.22
N GLU A 347 -30.18 -3.20 15.05
CA GLU A 347 -29.57 -3.86 16.20
C GLU A 347 -28.47 -2.93 16.71
N ASP A 348 -28.73 -2.27 17.84
CA ASP A 348 -27.73 -1.53 18.59
C ASP A 348 -26.67 -2.53 19.09
N GLN A 349 -25.50 -2.54 18.44
CA GLN A 349 -24.26 -3.13 18.98
C GLN A 349 -23.07 -2.20 18.74
#